data_AF-A0A0V8DCA6-F1
#
_entry.id   AF-A0A0V8DCA6-F1
#
_cell.length_a   1.000
_cell.length_b   1.000
_cell.length_c   1.000
_cell.angle_alpha   90.00
_cell.angle_beta   90.00
_cell.angle_gamma   90.00
#
_symmetry.space_group_name_H-M   'P 1'
#
loop_
_entity.id
_entity.type
_entity.pdbx_description
1 polymer ?
#
loop_
_entity_poly.entity_id
_entity_poly.type
_entity_poly.pdbx_seq_one_letter_code
_entity_poly.pdbx_strand_id
1 'polypeptide(L)' 'MYDWSKKEVEQLANWFGIKVTYEGSGNKVLTQSIEAATNVKKGQTLKITLGN' A
#
# COMPACT_ATOMS: atom_id res chain seq x y z
N MET A 1 -1.64 1.70 7.32
CA MET A 1 -0.23 1.87 6.86
C MET A 1 0.09 3.35 6.61
N TYR A 2 -0.54 4.26 7.37
CA TYR A 2 -0.13 5.67 7.38
C TYR A 2 1.31 5.80 7.85
N ASP A 3 2.07 6.72 7.26
CA ASP A 3 3.50 6.99 7.53
C ASP A 3 4.48 5.88 7.09
N TRP A 4 3.98 4.79 6.50
CA TRP A 4 4.85 3.73 5.99
C TRP A 4 5.68 4.21 4.80
N SER A 5 6.88 3.66 4.68
CA SER A 5 7.73 3.78 3.50
C SER A 5 7.25 2.85 2.38
N LYS A 6 7.62 3.17 1.13
CA LYS A 6 7.40 2.27 -0.02
C LYS A 6 7.92 0.86 0.22
N LYS A 7 9.06 0.73 0.90
CA LYS A 7 9.69 -0.57 1.17
C LYS A 7 8.80 -1.47 2.05
N GLU A 8 8.19 -0.90 3.08
CA GLU A 8 7.28 -1.64 3.97
C GLU A 8 6.01 -2.06 3.24
N VAL A 9 5.49 -1.20 2.36
CA VAL A 9 4.34 -1.51 1.51
C VAL A 9 4.66 -2.65 0.53
N GLU A 10 5.81 -2.62 -0.14
CA GLU A 10 6.25 -3.69 -1.05
C GLU A 10 6.45 -5.03 -0.33
N GLN A 11 6.99 -5.00 0.90
CA GLN A 11 7.14 -6.23 1.70
C GLN A 11 5.79 -6.86 2.02
N LEU A 12 4.83 -6.04 2.44
CA LEU A 12 3.46 -6.50 2.65
C LEU A 12 2.84 -7.03 1.35
N ALA A 13 3.05 -6.33 0.24
CA ALA A 13 2.55 -6.76 -1.06
C ALA A 13 3.03 -8.17 -1.44
N ASN A 14 4.32 -8.42 -1.24
CA ASN A 14 4.94 -9.71 -1.51
C ASN A 14 4.40 -10.83 -0.59
N TRP A 15 4.23 -10.56 0.71
CA TRP A 15 3.71 -11.56 1.65
C TRP A 15 2.27 -11.97 1.34
N PHE A 16 1.41 -11.02 1.01
CA PHE A 16 0.00 -11.29 0.71
C PHE A 16 -0.25 -11.60 -0.77
N GLY A 17 0.80 -11.52 -1.60
CA GLY A 17 0.71 -11.74 -3.05
C GLY A 17 -0.24 -10.75 -3.73
N ILE A 18 -0.31 -9.51 -3.26
CA ILE A 18 -1.13 -8.43 -3.81
C ILE A 18 -0.28 -7.51 -4.68
N LYS A 19 -0.92 -6.78 -5.59
CA LYS A 19 -0.28 -5.76 -6.42
C LYS A 19 -0.38 -4.41 -5.74
N VAL A 20 0.60 -3.54 -5.92
CA VAL A 20 0.56 -2.17 -5.39
C VAL A 20 0.71 -1.18 -6.53
N THR A 21 -0.06 -0.11 -6.48
CA THR A 21 0.09 1.06 -7.35
C THR A 21 0.22 2.30 -6.50
N TYR A 22 1.22 3.13 -6.81
CA TYR A 22 1.47 4.38 -6.09
C TYR A 22 0.99 5.57 -6.90
N GLU A 23 0.34 6.51 -6.22
CA GLU A 23 -0.09 7.79 -6.77
C GLU A 23 0.41 8.93 -5.88
N GLY A 24 0.58 10.12 -6.44
CA GLY A 24 1.12 11.27 -5.73
C GLY A 24 2.65 11.29 -5.63
N SER A 25 3.15 12.32 -4.94
CA SER A 25 4.58 12.62 -4.83
C SER A 25 4.93 12.73 -3.34
N GLY A 26 5.88 11.92 -2.88
CA GLY A 26 6.28 11.87 -1.49
C GLY A 26 7.01 10.59 -1.12
N ASN A 27 7.48 10.54 0.12
CA ASN A 27 8.29 9.43 0.63
C ASN A 27 7.51 8.49 1.56
N LYS A 28 6.30 8.91 1.96
CA LYS A 28 5.48 8.19 2.94
C LYS A 28 4.05 8.01 2.46
N VAL A 29 3.38 6.97 2.98
CA VAL A 29 1.97 6.70 2.72
C VAL A 29 1.08 7.67 3.49
N LEU A 30 0.21 8.38 2.76
CA LEU A 30 -0.87 9.19 3.34
C LEU A 30 -2.17 8.41 3.42
N THR A 31 -2.55 7.73 2.35
CA THR A 31 -3.82 6.99 2.29
C THR A 31 -3.68 5.71 1.49
N GLN A 32 -4.64 4.81 1.69
CA GLN A 32 -4.72 3.49 1.09
C GLN A 32 -6.16 3.26 0.62
N SER A 33 -6.33 2.58 -0.52
CA SER A 33 -7.67 2.29 -1.06
C SER A 33 -8.42 1.15 -0.36
N ILE A 34 -7.70 0.30 0.37
CA ILE A 34 -8.26 -0.84 1.11
C ILE A 34 -8.14 -0.51 2.59
N GLU A 35 -9.22 -0.61 3.34
CA GLU A 35 -9.21 -0.27 4.77
C GLU A 35 -8.33 -1.25 5.58
N ALA A 36 -7.85 -0.77 6.72
CA ALA A 36 -7.16 -1.63 7.67
C ALA A 36 -8.07 -2.77 8.14
N ALA A 37 -7.48 -3.91 8.50
CA ALA A 37 -8.19 -5.12 8.93
C ALA A 37 -9.18 -5.73 7.89
N THR A 38 -9.08 -5.33 6.62
CA THR A 38 -9.84 -5.96 5.53
C THR A 38 -9.09 -7.16 4.97
N ASN A 39 -9.80 -8.26 4.72
CA ASN A 39 -9.24 -9.43 4.04
C ASN A 39 -8.89 -9.09 2.59
N VAL A 40 -7.63 -9.33 2.20
CA VAL A 40 -7.16 -9.15 0.82
C VAL A 40 -7.08 -10.49 0.10
N LYS A 41 -7.32 -10.48 -1.21
CA LYS A 41 -7.18 -11.66 -2.07
C LYS A 41 -5.87 -11.58 -2.85
N LYS A 42 -5.23 -12.73 -3.10
CA LYS A 42 -4.06 -12.80 -3.97
C LYS A 42 -4.38 -12.19 -5.34
N GLY A 43 -3.50 -11.30 -5.81
CA GLY A 43 -3.65 -10.58 -7.07
C GLY A 43 -4.53 -9.33 -7.01
N GLN A 44 -5.16 -9.02 -5.87
CA GLN A 44 -5.88 -7.76 -5.66
C GLN A 44 -4.90 -6.58 -5.72
N THR A 45 -5.36 -5.44 -6.22
CA THR A 45 -4.56 -4.21 -6.30
C THR A 45 -4.86 -3.29 -5.11
N LEU A 46 -3.82 -2.94 -4.37
CA LEU A 46 -3.81 -1.93 -3.33
C LEU A 46 -3.29 -0.61 -3.91
N LYS A 47 -4.12 0.44 -3.92
CA LYS A 47 -3.67 1.77 -4.29
C LYS A 47 -3.18 2.52 -3.06
N ILE A 48 -2.04 3.17 -3.20
CA ILE A 48 -1.37 3.89 -2.14
C ILE A 48 -1.13 5.32 -2.61
N THR A 49 -1.64 6.29 -1.87
CA THR A 49 -1.33 7.70 -2.11
C THR A 49 -0.17 8.10 -1.23
N LEU A 50 0.86 8.66 -1.86
CA LEU A 50 2.06 9.14 -1.20
C LEU A 50 2.00 10.64 -0.96
N GLY A 51 2.67 11.07 0.10
CA GLY A 51 2.90 12.47 0.42
C GLY A 51 4.07 12.67 1.36
N ASN A 52 4.17 13.92 1.86
CA ASN A 52 5.16 14.34 2.85
C ASN A 52 4.64 14.15 4.27
#